data_AF-A0A523JFQ9-F1
#
_entry.id   AF-A0A523JFQ9-F1
#
_cell.length_a   1.000
_cell.length_b   1.000
_cell.length_c   1.000
_cell.angle_alpha   90.00
_cell.angle_beta   90.00
_cell.angle_gamma   90.00
#
_symmetry.space_group_name_H-M   'P 1'
#
loop_
_entity.id
_entity.type
_entity.pdbx_description
1 polymer ?
#
loop_
_entity_poly.entity_id
_entity_poly.type
_entity_poly.pdbx_seq_one_letter_code
_entity_poly.pdbx_strand_id
1 'polypeptide(L)' 'MGAKQLATKIDERIKDALDAFCEERGLKINRFLEDAILDKIEEYEDLSDLRKLRRESFRSLDDVLKGLKKSGKI' A
#
# COMPACT_ATOMS: atom_id res chain seq x y z
N MET A 1 -7.31 4.24 -22.02
CA MET A 1 -7.81 3.71 -20.73
C MET A 1 -9.15 4.37 -20.44
N GLY A 2 -10.16 3.62 -19.99
CA GLY A 2 -11.50 4.14 -19.73
C GLY A 2 -11.62 4.73 -18.32
N ALA A 3 -12.27 5.88 -18.18
CA ALA A 3 -12.61 6.44 -16.89
C ALA A 3 -13.87 5.77 -16.33
N LYS A 4 -13.88 5.46 -15.03
CA LYS A 4 -15.07 4.98 -14.30
C LYS A 4 -15.47 6.02 -13.25
N GLN A 5 -16.77 6.18 -13.04
CA GLN A 5 -17.29 7.13 -12.05
C GLN A 5 -17.32 6.49 -10.66
N LEU A 6 -16.85 7.22 -9.65
CA LEU A 6 -17.01 6.91 -8.23
C LEU A 6 -17.99 7.91 -7.63
N ALA A 7 -19.16 7.43 -7.20
CA ALA A 7 -20.16 8.24 -6.50
C ALA A 7 -20.24 7.78 -5.05
N THR A 8 -19.91 8.66 -4.11
CA THR A 8 -19.98 8.39 -2.67
C THR A 8 -20.39 9.65 -1.91
N LYS A 9 -20.94 9.47 -0.72
CA LYS A 9 -21.22 10.57 0.21
C LYS A 9 -20.05 10.67 1.20
N ILE A 10 -19.55 11.87 1.41
CA ILE A 10 -18.54 12.16 2.42
C ILE A 10 -19.04 13.27 3.35
N ASP A 11 -18.43 13.37 4.53
CA ASP A 11 -18.73 14.44 5.48
C ASP A 11 -18.44 15.81 4.86
N GLU A 12 -19.32 16.78 5.13
CA GLU A 12 -19.23 18.15 4.60
C GLU A 12 -17.90 18.80 4.94
N ARG A 13 -17.43 18.66 6.19
CA ARG A 13 -16.18 19.28 6.65
C ARG A 13 -14.96 18.68 5.95
N ILE A 14 -15.03 17.41 5.60
CA ILE A 14 -13.97 16.73 4.84
C ILE A 14 -13.96 17.23 3.40
N LYS A 15 -15.13 17.42 2.78
CA LYS A 15 -15.22 17.96 1.43
C LYS A 15 -14.65 19.39 1.36
N ASP A 16 -15.03 20.24 2.31
CA ASP A 16 -14.55 21.62 2.37
C ASP A 16 -13.02 21.67 2.56
N ALA A 17 -12.48 20.82 3.45
CA ALA A 17 -11.05 20.72 3.66
C ALA A 17 -10.30 20.21 2.40
N LEU A 18 -10.88 19.24 1.70
CA LEU A 18 -10.32 18.70 0.45
C LEU A 18 -10.26 19.78 -0.64
N ASP A 19 -11.33 20.57 -0.77
CA ASP A 19 -11.42 21.65 -1.75
C ASP A 19 -10.38 22.72 -1.49
N ALA A 20 -10.33 23.24 -0.26
CA ALA A 20 -9.36 24.26 0.13
C ALA A 20 -7.91 23.78 -0.08
N PHE A 21 -7.62 22.52 0.30
CA PHE A 21 -6.29 21.93 0.12
C PHE A 21 -5.89 21.81 -1.36
N CYS A 22 -6.83 21.39 -2.21
CA CYS A 22 -6.58 21.21 -3.64
C CYS A 22 -6.45 22.56 -4.37
N GLU A 23 -7.28 23.54 -4.02
CA GLU A 23 -7.23 24.90 -4.58
C GLU A 23 -5.90 25.58 -4.24
N GLU A 24 -5.47 25.54 -2.98
CA GLU A 24 -4.19 26.14 -2.53
C GLU A 24 -2.98 25.58 -3.30
N ARG A 25 -3.02 24.29 -3.66
CA ARG A 25 -1.91 23.58 -4.31
C ARG A 25 -2.06 23.42 -5.83
N GLY A 26 -3.15 23.93 -6.41
CA GLY A 26 -3.44 23.77 -7.84
C GLY A 26 -3.64 22.32 -8.27
N LEU A 27 -4.14 21.46 -7.36
CA LEU A 27 -4.33 20.03 -7.61
C LEU A 27 -5.75 19.74 -8.11
N LYS A 28 -5.88 18.74 -8.99
CA LYS A 28 -7.19 18.21 -9.37
C LYS A 28 -7.66 17.22 -8.31
N ILE A 29 -8.84 17.46 -7.74
CA ILE A 29 -9.46 16.59 -6.73
C ILE A 29 -9.50 15.12 -7.17
N ASN A 30 -9.88 14.84 -8.42
CA ASN A 30 -9.90 13.47 -8.93
C ASN A 30 -8.53 12.79 -8.86
N ARG A 31 -7.46 13.52 -9.21
CA ARG A 31 -6.10 12.97 -9.16
C ARG A 31 -5.66 12.73 -7.72
N PHE A 32 -5.93 13.69 -6.83
CA PHE A 32 -5.67 13.55 -5.41
C PHE A 32 -6.37 12.32 -4.81
N LEU A 33 -7.64 12.10 -5.16
CA LEU A 33 -8.40 10.95 -4.69
C LEU A 33 -7.86 9.64 -5.26
N GLU A 34 -7.50 9.59 -6.54
CA GLU A 34 -6.86 8.40 -7.15
C GLU A 34 -5.57 8.03 -6.43
N ASP A 35 -4.69 9.01 -6.21
CA ASP A 35 -3.41 8.79 -5.53
C ASP A 35 -3.64 8.34 -4.08
N ALA A 36 -4.52 9.02 -3.33
CA ALA A 36 -4.83 8.65 -1.94
C ALA A 36 -5.49 7.26 -1.80
N ILE A 37 -6.34 6.86 -2.76
CA ILE A 37 -6.95 5.52 -2.77
C ILE A 37 -5.88 4.46 -3.04
N LEU A 38 -4.99 4.70 -4.01
CA LEU A 38 -3.91 3.78 -4.34
C LEU A 38 -2.98 3.60 -3.13
N ASP A 39 -2.51 4.70 -2.54
CA ASP A 39 -1.65 4.69 -1.35
C ASP A 39 -2.27 3.86 -0.22
N LYS A 40 -3.58 4.04 0.04
CA LYS A 40 -4.27 3.25 1.07
C LYS A 40 -4.41 1.78 0.75
N ILE A 41 -4.62 1.41 -0.52
CA ILE A 41 -4.66 -0.01 -0.90
C ILE A 41 -3.29 -0.65 -0.68
N GLU A 42 -2.22 0.02 -1.12
CA GLU A 42 -0.84 -0.45 -0.95
C GLU A 42 -0.50 -0.67 0.53
N GLU A 43 -0.86 0.27 1.42
CA GLU A 43 -0.68 0.12 2.87
C GLU A 43 -1.37 -1.15 3.42
N TYR A 44 -2.58 -1.48 2.95
CA TYR A 44 -3.29 -2.68 3.41
C TYR A 44 -2.70 -3.98 2.86
N GLU A 45 -2.18 -3.95 1.63
CA GLU A 45 -1.50 -5.09 1.02
C GLU A 45 -0.19 -5.40 1.75
N ASP A 46 0.61 -4.38 2.08
CA ASP A 46 1.83 -4.53 2.88
C ASP A 46 1.55 -5.17 4.24
N LEU A 47 0.51 -4.71 4.94
CA LEU A 47 0.08 -5.31 6.21
C LEU A 47 -0.32 -6.78 6.06
N SER A 48 -0.90 -7.13 4.92
CA SER A 48 -1.31 -8.50 4.60
C SER A 48 -0.10 -9.39 4.33
N ASP A 49 0.91 -8.88 3.64
CA ASP A 49 2.15 -9.60 3.36
C ASP A 49 3.01 -9.79 4.61
N LEU A 50 3.09 -8.79 5.50
CA LEU A 50 3.70 -8.96 6.82
C LEU A 50 3.03 -10.08 7.64
N ARG A 51 1.71 -10.24 7.54
CA ARG A 51 0.98 -11.33 8.20
C ARG A 51 1.30 -12.68 7.58
N LYS A 52 1.50 -12.76 6.26
CA LYS A 52 1.92 -13.98 5.57
C LYS A 52 3.34 -14.38 5.99
N LEU A 53 4.30 -13.45 5.93
CA LEU A 53 5.68 -13.66 6.37
C LEU A 53 5.77 -14.19 7.80
N ARG A 54 4.98 -13.63 8.73
CA ARG A 54 4.95 -14.12 10.13
C ARG A 54 4.43 -15.56 10.28
N ARG A 55 3.65 -16.05 9.30
CA ARG A 55 3.10 -17.40 9.28
C ARG A 55 3.98 -18.39 8.52
N GLU A 56 5.04 -17.93 7.86
CA GLU A 56 5.98 -18.82 7.21
C GLU A 56 6.71 -19.69 8.25
N SER A 57 6.96 -20.94 7.88
CA SER A 57 7.71 -21.84 8.73
C SER A 57 9.18 -21.41 8.78
N PHE A 58 9.74 -21.41 9.98
CA PHE A 58 11.16 -21.15 10.16
C PHE A 58 11.98 -22.35 9.67
N ARG A 59 13.08 -22.06 8.98
CA ARG A 59 14.11 -23.05 8.61
C ARG A 59 15.43 -22.64 9.23
N SER A 60 16.21 -23.62 9.68
CA SER A 60 17.53 -23.35 10.24
C SER A 60 18.48 -22.87 9.14
N LEU A 61 19.45 -22.02 9.51
CA LEU A 61 20.47 -21.55 8.57
C LEU A 61 21.26 -22.73 7.96
N ASP A 62 21.57 -23.74 8.76
CA ASP A 62 22.23 -24.97 8.31
C ASP A 62 21.44 -25.71 7.22
N ASP A 63 20.11 -25.81 7.36
CA ASP A 63 19.26 -26.49 6.36
C ASP A 63 19.23 -25.71 5.04
N VAL A 64 19.23 -24.39 5.11
CA VAL A 64 19.29 -23.52 3.93
C VAL A 64 20.65 -23.62 3.24
N LEU A 65 21.76 -23.61 4.00
CA LEU A 65 23.12 -23.74 3.47
C LEU A 65 23.35 -25.09 2.79
N LYS A 66 22.85 -26.19 3.39
CA LYS A 66 22.86 -27.53 2.78
C LYS A 66 22.12 -27.56 1.43
N GLY A 67 20.93 -26.95 1.38
CA GLY A 67 20.13 -26.86 0.15
C GLY A 67 20.80 -26.05 -0.97
N LEU A 68 21.54 -25.01 -0.62
CA LEU A 68 22.29 -24.17 -1.56
C LEU A 68 23.63 -24.79 -2.02
N LYS A 69 23.97 -26.00 -1.55
CA LYS A 69 25.28 -26.66 -1.78
C LYS A 69 26.49 -25.78 -1.43
N LYS A 70 26.30 -24.79 -0.55
CA LYS A 70 27.38 -23.94 -0.04
C LYS A 70 27.77 -24.44 1.35
N SER A 71 29.06 -24.66 1.55
CA SER A 71 29.64 -24.90 2.86
C SER A 71 30.56 -23.72 3.18
N GLY A 72 30.28 -23.00 4.26
CA GLY A 72 31.11 -21.86 4.65
C GLY A 72 30.70 -21.28 5.99
N LYS A 73 31.70 -21.09 6.87
CA LYS A 73 31.60 -20.16 8.01
C LYS A 73 31.49 -18.74 7.46
N ILE A 74 30.55 -17.96 7.98
CA ILE A 74 30.53 -16.50 7.82
C ILE A 74 31.71 -15.92 8.60
#